data_AF-A0AAW0SG27-F1
#
_entry.id   AF-A0AAW0SG27-F1
#
_cell.length_a   1.000
_cell.length_b   1.000
_cell.length_c   1.000
_cell.angle_alpha   90.00
_cell.angle_beta   90.00
_cell.angle_gamma   90.00
#
_symmetry.space_group_name_H-M   'P 1'
#
loop_
_entity.id
_entity.type
_entity.pdbx_description
1 polymer ?
#
loop_
_entity_poly.entity_id
_entity_poly.type
_entity_poly.pdbx_seq_one_letter_code
_entity_poly.pdbx_strand_id
1 'polypeptide(L)' 'HVHTTTTTTTTTTTTTTATATATTTTTTTTTSSNILSTTTTTTTTTTTTTTTTTTTTTTNLT' A
#
# COMPACT_ATOMS: atom_id res chain seq x y z
N HIS A 1 38.65 4.94 -43.34
CA HIS A 1 38.33 4.59 -41.94
C HIS A 1 36.81 4.67 -41.77
N VAL A 2 36.16 3.60 -41.29
CA VAL A 2 34.71 3.61 -40.96
C VAL A 2 34.53 4.24 -39.58
N HIS A 3 33.66 5.24 -39.46
CA HIS A 3 33.27 5.77 -38.15
C HIS A 3 32.16 4.87 -37.58
N THR A 4 32.41 4.24 -36.44
CA THR A 4 31.40 3.46 -35.70
C THR A 4 30.79 4.34 -34.61
N THR A 5 29.46 4.51 -34.62
CA THR A 5 28.74 5.19 -33.53
C THR A 5 28.63 4.26 -32.32
N THR A 6 29.05 4.71 -31.14
CA THR A 6 28.98 3.95 -29.88
C THR A 6 27.71 4.33 -29.12
N THR A 7 26.75 3.41 -28.99
CA THR A 7 25.57 3.61 -28.14
C THR A 7 25.89 3.25 -26.68
N THR A 8 25.49 4.10 -25.73
CA THR A 8 25.62 3.84 -24.28
C THR A 8 24.24 3.63 -23.65
N THR A 9 24.03 2.51 -22.95
CA THR A 9 22.79 2.22 -22.23
C THR A 9 22.92 2.54 -20.75
N THR A 10 22.02 3.37 -20.21
CA THR A 10 21.93 3.68 -18.76
C THR A 10 20.65 3.09 -18.19
N THR A 11 20.75 2.35 -17.09
CA THR A 11 19.61 1.79 -16.36
C THR A 11 19.50 2.44 -14.99
N THR A 12 18.32 2.97 -14.64
CA THR A 12 18.03 3.55 -13.33
C THR A 12 16.90 2.76 -12.66
N THR A 13 17.14 2.34 -11.42
CA THR A 13 16.14 1.63 -10.60
C THR A 13 15.72 2.53 -9.43
N THR A 14 14.43 2.74 -9.25
CA THR A 14 13.85 3.51 -8.15
C THR A 14 12.92 2.64 -7.33
N THR A 15 13.14 2.59 -6.02
CA THR A 15 12.29 1.86 -5.07
C THR A 15 11.52 2.87 -4.21
N THR A 16 10.20 2.72 -4.14
CA THR A 16 9.32 3.56 -3.31
C THR A 16 8.56 2.68 -2.32
N THR A 17 8.60 3.09 -1.05
CA THR A 17 7.88 2.41 0.04
C THR A 17 6.81 3.35 0.57
N ALA A 18 5.56 2.91 0.55
CA ALA A 18 4.42 3.66 1.08
C ALA A 18 3.74 2.87 2.19
N THR A 19 3.38 3.55 3.28
CA THR A 19 2.64 2.97 4.41
C THR A 19 1.25 3.58 4.45
N ALA A 20 0.21 2.75 4.37
CA ALA A 20 -1.18 3.16 4.49
C ALA A 20 -1.79 2.59 5.79
N THR A 21 -2.56 3.41 6.50
CA THR A 21 -3.25 3.01 7.73
C THR A 21 -4.76 3.10 7.49
N ALA A 22 -5.47 1.99 7.65
CA ALA A 22 -6.92 1.91 7.57
C ALA A 22 -7.51 1.62 8.96
N THR A 23 -8.61 2.31 9.31
CA THR A 23 -9.32 2.11 10.58
C THR A 23 -10.74 1.66 10.30
N THR A 24 -11.12 0.49 10.81
CA THR A 24 -12.46 -0.09 10.69
C THR A 24 -13.13 -0.13 12.05
N THR A 25 -14.31 0.47 12.19
CA THR A 25 -15.10 0.46 13.43
C THR A 25 -16.35 -0.39 13.26
N THR A 26 -16.49 -1.43 14.07
CA THR A 26 -17.64 -2.34 14.09
C THR A 26 -18.44 -2.13 15.38
N THR A 27 -19.72 -1.81 15.26
CA THR A 27 -20.64 -1.67 16.41
C THR A 27 -21.64 -2.82 16.40
N THR A 28 -21.63 -3.63 17.45
CA THR A 28 -22.56 -4.75 17.66
C THR A 28 -23.53 -4.41 18.78
N THR A 29 -24.82 -4.47 18.52
CA THR A 29 -25.88 -4.28 19.52
C THR A 29 -26.58 -5.61 19.77
N THR A 30 -26.53 -6.10 21.00
CA THR A 30 -27.23 -7.31 21.42
C THR A 30 -28.44 -6.95 22.27
N THR A 31 -29.62 -7.40 21.84
CA THR A 31 -30.87 -7.31 22.58
C THR A 31 -31.12 -8.64 23.29
N SER A 32 -31.12 -8.65 24.63
CA SER A 32 -31.54 -9.83 25.38
C SER A 32 -33.05 -9.79 25.58
N SER A 33 -33.76 -10.91 25.33
CA SER A 33 -35.22 -10.98 25.50
C SER A 33 -35.68 -10.89 26.96
N ASN A 34 -34.76 -11.00 27.93
CA ASN A 34 -35.11 -11.25 29.32
C ASN A 34 -34.85 -10.07 30.27
N ILE A 35 -34.33 -8.96 29.79
CA ILE A 35 -34.14 -7.76 30.60
C ILE A 35 -34.13 -6.57 29.64
N LEU A 36 -34.70 -5.45 30.07
CA LEU A 36 -34.74 -4.19 29.32
C LEU A 36 -33.32 -3.56 29.22
N SER A 37 -32.29 -4.33 28.89
CA SER A 37 -30.92 -3.85 28.71
C SER A 37 -30.45 -4.16 27.28
N THR A 38 -30.18 -3.10 26.55
CA THR A 38 -29.42 -3.13 25.31
C THR A 38 -27.95 -3.02 25.66
N THR A 39 -27.14 -4.01 25.29
CA THR A 39 -25.68 -3.89 25.40
C THR A 39 -25.12 -3.56 24.02
N THR A 40 -24.45 -2.41 23.92
CA THR A 40 -23.75 -1.99 22.70
C THR A 40 -22.26 -2.18 22.91
N THR A 41 -21.63 -3.00 22.07
CA THR A 41 -20.18 -3.21 22.05
C THR A 41 -19.60 -2.62 20.77
N THR A 42 -18.70 -1.66 20.92
CA THR A 42 -17.95 -1.07 19.79
C THR A 42 -16.53 -1.64 19.78
N THR A 43 -16.13 -2.21 18.65
CA THR A 43 -14.79 -2.73 18.42
C THR A 43 -14.16 -1.95 17.27
N THR A 44 -13.04 -1.28 17.55
CA THR A 44 -12.24 -0.58 16.54
C THR A 44 -11.01 -1.40 16.20
N THR A 45 -10.80 -1.70 14.92
CA THR A 45 -9.65 -2.41 14.40
C THR A 45 -8.86 -1.52 13.47
N THR A 46 -7.59 -1.29 13.78
CA THR A 46 -6.66 -0.52 12.94
C THR A 46 -5.75 -1.51 12.20
N THR A 47 -5.68 -1.40 10.87
CA THR A 47 -4.83 -2.22 10.02
C THR A 47 -3.82 -1.34 9.30
N THR A 48 -2.54 -1.63 9.47
CA THR A 48 -1.45 -0.94 8.78
C THR A 48 -0.95 -1.84 7.65
N THR A 49 -0.91 -1.33 6.41
CA THR A 49 -0.42 -2.04 5.24
C THR A 49 0.76 -1.29 4.64
N THR A 50 1.87 -1.99 4.46
CA THR A 50 3.08 -1.46 3.82
C THR A 50 3.16 -2.00 2.40
N THR A 51 3.27 -1.13 1.41
CA THR A 51 3.39 -1.48 -0.01
C THR A 51 4.71 -0.97 -0.58
N THR A 52 5.50 -1.87 -1.16
CA THR A 52 6.78 -1.55 -1.81
C THR A 52 6.62 -1.67 -3.32
N THR A 53 6.93 -0.59 -4.05
CA THR A 53 6.88 -0.56 -5.53
C THR A 53 8.28 -0.26 -6.09
N THR A 54 8.75 -1.13 -6.99
CA THR A 54 10.04 -0.99 -7.68
C THR A 54 9.81 -0.67 -9.15
N THR A 55 10.37 0.44 -9.63
CA THR A 55 10.28 0.89 -11.02
C THR A 55 11.67 0.92 -11.64
N THR A 56 11.84 0.29 -12.81
CA THR A 56 13.09 0.28 -13.56
C THR A 56 12.91 1.03 -14.89
N THR A 57 13.76 2.01 -15.15
CA THR A 57 13.78 2.81 -16.37
C THR A 57 15.11 2.63 -17.09
N THR A 58 15.06 2.33 -18.39
CA THR A 58 16.25 2.18 -19.24
C THR A 58 16.26 3.26 -20.32
N THR A 59 17.36 4.01 -20.41
CA THR A 59 17.57 5.06 -21.42
C THR A 59 18.78 4.70 -22.28
N ASN A 60 18.61 4.68 -23.60
CA ASN A 60 19.71 4.53 -24.56
C ASN A 60 20.16 5.93 -25.02
N LEU A 61 21.45 6.23 -24.86
CA LEU A 61 22.10 7.45 -25.33
C LEU A 61 22.88 7.12 -26.61
N THR A 62 22.61 7.85 -27.70
CA THR A 62 23.24 7.68 -29.02
C THR A 62 24.53 8.46 -29.16
#